data_AF-A0AAV5IGQ7-F1
#
_entry.id   AF-A0AAV5IGQ7-F1
#
_cell.length_a   1.000
_cell.length_b   1.000
_cell.length_c   1.000
_cell.angle_alpha   90.00
_cell.angle_beta   90.00
_cell.angle_gamma   90.00
#
_symmetry.space_group_name_H-M   'P 1'
#
loop_
_entity.id
_entity.type
_entity.pdbx_description
1 polymer ?
#
loop_
_entity_poly.entity_id
_entity_poly.type
_entity_poly.pdbx_seq_one_letter_code
_entity_poly.pdbx_strand_id
1 'polypeptide(L)' 'MIGDNPSVDIRGARQAGHPWFSILTRTGVFKGKDNHPEFPADLVVDTVEEAVDYILKKELAC' A
#
# COMPACT_ATOMS: atom_id res chain seq x y z
N MET A 1 3.52 -2.77 -4.82
CA MET A 1 2.41 -2.06 -5.49
C MET A 1 1.95 -0.95 -4.57
N ILE A 2 1.88 0.29 -5.07
CA ILE A 2 1.37 1.46 -4.34
C ILE A 2 0.10 1.90 -5.06
N GLY A 3 -0.99 2.12 -4.32
CA GLY A 3 -2.24 2.56 -4.91
C GLY A 3 -3.17 3.19 -3.88
N ASP A 4 -4.24 3.81 -4.34
CA ASP A 4 -5.23 4.50 -3.52
C ASP A 4 -6.59 3.78 -3.53
N ASN A 5 -6.73 2.67 -4.29
CA ASN A 5 -7.97 1.90 -4.36
C ASN A 5 -7.78 0.47 -3.81
N PRO A 6 -8.34 0.16 -2.63
CA PRO A 6 -8.26 -1.16 -2.02
C PRO A 6 -8.84 -2.28 -2.90
N SER A 7 -9.95 -2.00 -3.58
CA SER A 7 -10.66 -2.99 -4.38
C SER A 7 -9.94 -3.40 -5.67
N VAL A 8 -9.00 -2.57 -6.16
CA VAL A 8 -8.28 -2.81 -7.41
C VAL A 8 -6.80 -3.07 -7.10
N ASP A 9 -6.13 -2.10 -6.49
CA ASP A 9 -4.67 -2.15 -6.30
C ASP A 9 -4.27 -3.20 -5.26
N ILE A 10 -4.91 -3.17 -4.09
CA ILE A 10 -4.59 -4.10 -3.00
C ILE A 10 -5.06 -5.51 -3.33
N ARG A 11 -6.26 -5.64 -3.92
CA ARG A 11 -6.75 -6.95 -4.40
C ARG A 11 -5.85 -7.53 -5.47
N GLY A 12 -5.39 -6.73 -6.42
CA GLY A 12 -4.46 -7.16 -7.48
C GLY A 12 -3.11 -7.61 -6.90
N ALA A 13 -2.52 -6.82 -6.02
CA ALA A 13 -1.26 -7.17 -5.34
C ALA A 13 -1.39 -8.47 -4.53
N ARG A 14 -2.50 -8.65 -3.81
CA ARG A 14 -2.78 -9.88 -3.06
C ARG A 14 -2.97 -11.10 -3.97
N GLN A 15 -3.66 -10.95 -5.09
CA GLN A 15 -3.82 -12.03 -6.07
C GLN A 15 -2.51 -12.41 -6.75
N ALA A 16 -1.63 -11.44 -6.99
CA ALA A 16 -0.31 -11.69 -7.54
C ALA A 16 0.59 -12.48 -6.56
N GLY A 17 0.30 -12.41 -5.25
CA GLY A 17 0.99 -13.20 -4.23
C GLY A 17 2.44 -12.75 -3.99
N HIS A 18 3.23 -13.57 -3.30
CA HIS A 18 4.63 -13.23 -3.03
C HIS A 18 5.42 -13.11 -4.35
N PRO A 19 6.29 -12.10 -4.53
CA PRO A 19 6.86 -11.17 -3.54
C PRO A 19 6.16 -9.80 -3.45
N TRP A 20 4.92 -9.66 -3.91
CA TRP A 20 4.26 -8.37 -3.99
C TRP A 20 3.86 -7.83 -2.62
N PHE A 21 4.42 -6.68 -2.25
CA PHE A 21 4.05 -5.89 -1.06
C PHE A 21 3.10 -4.76 -1.45
N SER A 22 1.99 -4.61 -0.73
CA SER A 22 0.92 -3.66 -1.05
C SER A 22 0.92 -2.46 -0.09
N ILE A 23 0.96 -1.24 -0.65
CA ILE A 23 0.93 0.02 0.12
C ILE A 23 -0.27 0.83 -0.33
N LEU A 24 -1.11 1.23 0.62
CA LEU A 24 -2.29 2.05 0.39
C LEU A 24 -2.01 3.50 0.78
N THR A 25 -2.21 4.42 -0.15
CA THR A 25 -2.06 5.86 0.10
C THR A 25 -3.41 6.51 0.39
N ARG A 26 -3.41 7.56 1.21
CA ARG A 26 -4.63 8.32 1.58
C ARG A 26 -4.87 9.58 0.75
N THR A 27 -4.01 9.88 -0.22
CA THR A 27 -4.12 11.09 -1.04
C THR A 27 -5.20 11.04 -2.12
N GLY A 28 -5.78 9.86 -2.39
CA GLY A 28 -6.69 9.62 -3.51
C GLY A 28 -8.13 9.26 -3.11
N VAL A 29 -8.63 8.15 -3.68
CA VAL A 29 -9.99 7.63 -3.48
C VAL A 29 -10.20 7.13 -2.05
N PHE A 30 -9.18 6.54 -1.44
CA PHE A 30 -9.24 6.07 -0.07
C PHE A 30 -9.00 7.21 0.93
N LYS A 31 -10.06 7.63 1.63
CA LYS A 31 -10.01 8.63 2.71
C LYS A 31 -10.17 8.04 4.12
N GLY A 32 -10.10 6.71 4.23
CA GLY A 32 -10.23 5.99 5.50
C GLY A 32 -9.02 6.26 6.40
N LYS A 33 -9.27 6.45 7.71
CA LYS A 33 -8.19 6.52 8.70
C LYS A 33 -7.57 5.15 8.95
N ASP A 34 -8.38 4.10 8.96
CA ASP A 34 -7.90 2.74 9.22
C ASP A 34 -7.76 1.96 7.91
N ASN A 35 -7.18 0.77 7.97
CA ASN A 35 -7.03 -0.09 6.80
C ASN A 35 -8.40 -0.54 6.25
N HIS A 36 -8.50 -0.83 4.96
CA HIS A 36 -9.78 -1.26 4.39
C HIS A 36 -10.20 -2.61 5.00
N PRO A 37 -11.42 -2.74 5.55
CA PRO A 37 -11.82 -3.91 6.34
C PRO A 37 -11.84 -5.21 5.53
N GLU A 38 -12.21 -5.14 4.24
CA GLU A 38 -12.25 -6.30 3.35
C GLU A 38 -10.95 -6.55 2.58
N PHE A 39 -10.13 -5.50 2.40
CA PHE A 39 -8.92 -5.54 1.57
C PHE A 39 -7.78 -4.82 2.29
N PRO A 40 -7.29 -5.38 3.41
CA PRO A 40 -6.24 -4.74 4.17
C PRO A 40 -4.93 -4.75 3.38
N ALA A 41 -4.34 -3.57 3.21
CA ALA A 41 -2.99 -3.38 2.67
C ALA A 41 -1.93 -3.76 3.72
N ASP A 42 -0.70 -4.06 3.26
CA ASP A 42 0.41 -4.36 4.17
C ASP A 42 0.91 -3.11 4.90
N LEU A 43 0.78 -1.94 4.27
CA LEU A 43 1.08 -0.65 4.87
C LEU A 43 0.09 0.41 4.38
N VAL A 44 -0.37 1.28 5.29
CA VAL A 44 -1.17 2.45 4.95
C VAL A 44 -0.36 3.69 5.28
N VAL A 45 -0.20 4.59 4.31
CA VAL A 45 0.57 5.83 4.46
C VAL A 45 -0.25 7.03 4.01
N ASP A 46 0.11 8.21 4.51
CA ASP A 46 -0.63 9.42 4.17
C ASP A 46 -0.27 9.92 2.78
N THR A 47 0.99 9.81 2.37
CA THR A 47 1.49 10.31 1.08
C THR A 47 2.31 9.28 0.30
N VAL A 48 2.46 9.50 -1.01
CA VAL A 48 3.32 8.67 -1.87
C VAL A 48 4.80 8.81 -1.47
N GLU A 49 5.21 9.98 -0.98
CA GLU A 49 6.57 10.22 -0.50
C GLU A 49 6.93 9.26 0.63
N GLU A 50 6.05 9.14 1.65
CA GLU A 50 6.23 8.18 2.75
C GLU A 50 6.32 6.72 2.27
N ALA A 51 5.51 6.36 1.26
CA ALA A 51 5.57 5.02 0.68
C ALA A 51 6.95 4.73 0.07
N VAL A 52 7.48 5.68 -0.71
CA VAL A 52 8.79 5.55 -1.38
C VAL A 52 9.91 5.53 -0.35
N ASP A 53 9.88 6.43 0.62
CA ASP A 53 10.84 6.48 1.73
C ASP A 53 10.90 5.16 2.49
N TYR A 54 9.74 4.56 2.76
CA TYR A 54 9.65 3.26 3.41
C TYR A 54 10.27 2.14 2.56
N ILE A 55 9.94 2.09 1.26
CA ILE A 55 10.48 1.08 0.34
C ILE A 55 11.99 1.21 0.26
N LEU A 56 12.52 2.42 0.09
CA LEU A 56 13.96 2.66 0.02
C LEU A 56 14.64 2.22 1.31
N LYS A 57 14.12 2.59 2.48
CA LYS A 57 14.68 2.16 3.77
C LYS A 57 14.64 0.64 3.95
N LYS A 58 13.54 -0.02 3.56
CA LYS A 58 13.36 -1.46 3.73
C LYS A 58 14.29 -2.27 2.82
N GLU A 59 14.44 -1.85 1.57
CA GLU A 59 15.20 -2.61 0.56
C GLU A 59 16.70 -2.22 0.51
N LEU A 60 17.07 -1.01 0.98
CA LEU A 60 18.47 -0.56 1.05
C LEU A 60 19.12 -0.75 2.43
N ALA A 61 18.35 -1.04 3.48
CA ALA A 61 18.91 -1.46 4.75
C ALA A 61 19.42 -2.91 4.65
N CYS A 62 20.63 -3.06 4.12
CA CYS A 62 21.46 -4.26 4.26
C CYS A 62 22.05 -4.36 5.67
#